data_AF-A0AAN3NX71-F1
#
_entry.id   AF-A0AAN3NX71-F1
#
_cell.length_a   1.000
_cell.length_b   1.000
_cell.length_c   1.000
_cell.angle_alpha   90.00
_cell.angle_beta   90.00
_cell.angle_gamma   90.00
#
_symmetry.space_group_name_H-M   'P 1'
#
loop_
_entity.id
_entity.type
_entity.pdbx_description
1 polymer ?
#
loop_
_entity_poly.entity_id
_entity_poly.type
_entity_poly.pdbx_seq_one_letter_code
_entity_poly.pdbx_strand_id
1 'polypeptide(L)' 'LQQINGADYFIFGHMMFDNIQTFANQIYIDTGSPNSGRLSFYKIK' A
#
# COMPACT_ATOMS: atom_id res chain seq x y z
N LEU A 1 13.21 7.74 4.04
CA LEU A 1 11.86 7.75 3.44
C LEU A 1 11.30 9.15 3.55
N GLN A 2 10.99 9.79 2.43
CA GLN A 2 10.45 11.15 2.37
C GLN A 2 8.97 11.14 1.99
N GLN A 3 8.26 12.16 2.43
CA GLN A 3 6.90 12.43 2.01
C GLN A 3 6.89 12.79 0.52
N ILE A 4 5.92 12.26 -0.23
CA ILE A 4 5.63 12.71 -1.59
C ILE A 4 4.73 13.94 -1.50
N ASN A 5 5.10 15.03 -2.17
CA ASN A 5 4.30 16.25 -2.21
C ASN A 5 3.11 16.11 -3.18
N GLY A 6 2.03 16.84 -2.93
CA GLY A 6 0.87 16.95 -3.83
C GLY A 6 -0.40 16.26 -3.35
N ALA A 7 -0.31 15.43 -2.31
CA ALA A 7 -1.48 14.83 -1.64
C ALA A 7 -1.15 14.42 -0.21
N ASP A 8 -2.19 14.24 0.62
CA ASP A 8 -2.06 13.73 1.98
C ASP A 8 -1.62 12.27 2.00
N TYR A 9 -2.11 11.46 1.06
CA TYR A 9 -1.81 10.04 0.93
C TYR A 9 -1.65 9.62 -0.54
N PHE A 10 -0.73 8.68 -0.77
CA PHE A 10 -0.57 7.98 -2.04
C PHE A 10 -0.77 6.48 -1.80
N ILE A 11 -1.71 5.85 -2.51
CA ILE A 11 -2.01 4.43 -2.37
C ILE A 11 -1.52 3.69 -3.62
N PHE A 12 -0.66 2.70 -3.42
CA PHE A 12 0.00 1.94 -4.48
C PHE A 12 -0.32 0.45 -4.38
N GLY A 13 -0.48 -0.19 -5.55
CA GLY A 13 -0.31 -1.63 -5.70
C GLY A 13 1.07 -1.95 -6.30
N HIS A 14 1.10 -2.95 -7.20
CA HIS A 14 2.24 -3.32 -8.05
C HIS A 14 3.45 -3.95 -7.33
N MET A 15 3.97 -3.31 -6.29
CA MET A 15 5.01 -3.88 -5.44
C MET A 15 4.38 -4.72 -4.33
N MET A 16 4.66 -6.02 -4.32
CA MET A 16 4.08 -6.96 -3.36
C MET A 16 4.82 -6.91 -2.02
N PHE A 17 4.05 -6.92 -0.92
CA PHE A 17 4.54 -7.08 0.45
C PHE A 17 3.73 -8.15 1.20
N ASP A 18 4.28 -8.75 2.26
CA ASP A 18 3.55 -9.78 3.02
C ASP A 18 2.31 -9.22 3.74
N ASN A 19 2.32 -7.94 4.10
CA ASN A 19 1.22 -7.20 4.72
C ASN A 19 1.23 -5.76 4.22
N ILE A 20 0.10 -5.04 4.31
CA ILE A 20 0.01 -3.61 3.95
C ILE A 20 1.15 -2.84 4.64
N GLN A 21 1.94 -2.11 3.86
CA GLN A 21 3.03 -1.29 4.38
C GLN A 21 2.70 0.19 4.26
N THR A 22 3.18 0.98 5.21
CA THR A 22 3.11 2.44 5.14
C THR A 22 4.48 3.03 5.33
N PHE A 23 4.88 3.88 4.40
CA PHE A 23 6.14 4.60 4.43
C PHE A 23 5.89 6.08 4.20
N ALA A 24 6.13 6.92 5.21
CA ALA A 24 5.70 8.32 5.19
C ALA A 24 4.20 8.44 4.83
N ASN A 25 3.85 9.05 3.69
CA ASN A 25 2.48 9.17 3.20
C ASN A 25 2.12 8.18 2.07
N GLN A 26 2.87 7.08 1.96
CA GLN A 26 2.73 6.09 0.89
C GLN A 26 2.20 4.79 1.49
N ILE A 27 1.10 4.27 0.97
CA ILE A 27 0.41 3.07 1.46
C ILE A 27 0.47 2.02 0.35
N TYR A 28 1.14 0.90 0.63
CA TYR A 28 1.28 -0.21 -0.32
C TYR A 28 0.29 -1.31 0.06
N ILE A 29 -0.69 -1.56 -0.80
CA ILE A 29 -1.80 -2.49 -0.53
C ILE A 29 -1.69 -3.82 -1.29
N ASP A 30 -0.71 -3.98 -2.17
CA ASP A 30 -0.52 -5.24 -2.87
C ASP A 30 0.11 -6.28 -1.94
N THR A 31 -0.69 -7.25 -1.51
CA THR A 31 -0.24 -8.39 -0.69
C THR A 31 -0.08 -9.68 -1.49
N GLY A 32 0.06 -9.55 -2.82
CA GLY A 32 0.37 -10.66 -3.70
C GLY A 32 -0.76 -11.67 -3.84
N SER A 33 -2.01 -11.21 -3.95
CA SER A 33 -3.21 -12.06 -4.05
C SER A 33 -3.07 -13.26 -5.00
N PRO A 34 -2.46 -13.14 -6.21
CA PRO A 34 -2.27 -14.28 -7.11
C PRO A 34 -1.40 -15.42 -6.54
N ASN A 35 -0.44 -15.10 -5.66
CA ASN A 35 0.52 -16.05 -5.12
C ASN A 35 0.17 -16.47 -3.68
N SER A 36 -0.30 -15.51 -2.86
CA SER A 36 -0.56 -15.69 -1.43
C SER A 36 -2.03 -16.00 -1.10
N GLY A 37 -2.94 -15.77 -2.05
CA GLY A 37 -4.39 -15.82 -1.82
C GLY A 37 -4.93 -14.67 -0.97
N ARG A 38 -4.10 -13.72 -0.53
CA ARG A 38 -4.49 -12.60 0.33
C ARG A 38 -4.89 -11.40 -0.53
N LEU A 39 -6.16 -11.02 -0.45
CA LEU A 39 -6.66 -9.77 -1.02
C LEU A 39 -6.79 -8.72 0.08
N SER A 40 -6.07 -7.62 -0.06
CA SER A 40 -6.06 -6.54 0.93
C SER A 40 -7.21 -5.55 0.73
N PHE A 41 -7.76 -5.09 1.85
CA PHE A 41 -8.72 -3.99 1.92
C PHE A 41 -8.12 -2.90 2.81
N TYR A 42 -8.18 -1.65 2.34
CA TYR A 42 -7.72 -0.49 3.10
C TYR A 42 -8.87 0.51 3.23
N LYS A 43 -9.26 0.83 4.46
CA LYS A 43 -10.33 1.80 4.74
C LYS A 43 -9.73 3.20 4.86
N ILE A 44 -10.13 4.08 3.96
CA ILE A 44 -9.85 5.52 4.04
C ILE A 44 -10.88 6.13 5.02
N LYS A 45 -10.46 7.10 5.84
CA LYS A 45 -11.36 7.84 6.74
C LYS A 45 -12.06 8.97 6.01
#